data_AF-A0A924DNT6-F1
#
_entry.id   AF-A0A924DNT6-F1
#
_cell.length_a   1.000
_cell.length_b   1.000
_cell.length_c   1.000
_cell.angle_alpha   90.00
_cell.angle_beta   90.00
_cell.angle_gamma   90.00
#
_symmetry.space_group_name_H-M   'P 1'
#
loop_
_entity.id
_entity.type
_entity.pdbx_description
1 polymer ?
#
loop_
_entity_poly.entity_id
_entity_poly.type
_entity_poly.pdbx_seq_one_letter_code
_entity_poly.pdbx_strand_id
1 'polypeptide(L)'
;MKSILFAIVLFSASTITWASDPVLKSCTASINDHNVQLQQIDKDIQITLEDINLGKHRDIEINKEKFKVSGKEISVIFIESLELSVFMKSPLSVEEIFSSMMYGRPEYDAEADMVLYYASKFVSNLICK
;
A
#
# COMPACT_ATOMS: atom_id res chain seq x y z
N MET A 1 5.93 -47.01 56.74
CA MET A 1 6.35 -45.74 56.09
C MET A 1 5.21 -45.29 55.18
N LYS A 2 4.68 -44.08 55.38
CA LYS A 2 3.53 -43.52 54.64
C LYS A 2 4.06 -42.78 53.40
N SER A 3 3.67 -43.16 52.20
CA SER A 3 3.88 -42.34 50.99
C SER A 3 2.61 -41.57 50.67
N ILE A 4 2.78 -40.26 50.56
CA ILE A 4 1.76 -39.25 50.29
C ILE A 4 1.55 -39.15 48.77
N LEU A 5 0.29 -39.16 48.35
CA LEU A 5 -0.17 -38.81 46.99
C LEU A 5 0.20 -37.36 46.66
N PHE A 6 0.60 -37.10 45.43
CA PHE A 6 0.40 -35.79 44.79
C PHE A 6 -0.32 -35.97 43.46
N ALA A 7 -1.58 -35.53 43.41
CA ALA A 7 -2.35 -35.37 42.20
C ALA A 7 -1.87 -34.13 41.45
N ILE A 8 -1.54 -34.28 40.17
CA ILE A 8 -1.18 -33.17 39.28
C ILE A 8 -2.48 -32.68 38.64
N VAL A 9 -2.93 -31.49 39.05
CA VAL A 9 -4.03 -30.76 38.40
C VAL A 9 -3.44 -30.02 37.20
N LEU A 10 -3.72 -30.53 35.99
CA LEU A 10 -3.36 -29.86 34.74
C LEU A 10 -4.37 -28.75 34.46
N PHE A 11 -3.97 -27.50 34.70
CA PHE A 11 -4.66 -26.32 34.19
C PHE A 11 -4.41 -26.22 32.68
N SER A 12 -5.41 -26.53 31.88
CA SER A 12 -5.43 -26.22 30.44
C SER A 12 -5.61 -24.71 30.27
N ALA A 13 -4.51 -23.98 30.08
CA ALA A 13 -4.52 -22.60 29.63
C ALA A 13 -4.92 -22.57 28.15
N SER A 14 -6.18 -22.28 27.87
CA SER A 14 -6.65 -21.95 26.53
C SER A 14 -6.13 -20.57 26.13
N THR A 15 -5.08 -20.53 25.32
CA THR A 15 -4.60 -19.30 24.69
C THR A 15 -5.64 -18.84 23.65
N ILE A 16 -6.31 -17.72 23.94
CA ILE A 16 -7.13 -16.99 22.98
C ILE A 16 -6.16 -16.37 21.97
N THR A 17 -6.02 -16.96 20.79
CA THR A 17 -5.34 -16.32 19.67
C THR A 17 -6.27 -15.27 19.09
N TRP A 18 -5.94 -14.00 19.29
CA TRP A 18 -6.55 -12.90 18.58
C TRP A 18 -6.30 -13.14 17.09
N ALA A 19 -7.37 -13.37 16.32
CA ALA A 19 -7.28 -13.38 14.88
C ALA A 19 -6.88 -11.96 14.46
N SER A 20 -5.62 -11.78 14.08
CA SER A 20 -5.16 -10.56 13.42
C SER A 20 -5.99 -10.40 12.15
N ASP A 21 -6.58 -9.23 11.95
CA ASP A 21 -7.20 -8.87 10.69
C ASP A 21 -6.25 -9.22 9.53
N PRO A 22 -6.77 -9.71 8.39
CA PRO A 22 -5.94 -10.04 7.25
C PRO A 22 -5.11 -8.81 6.87
N VAL A 23 -3.79 -8.93 7.02
CA VAL A 23 -2.85 -7.86 6.67
C VAL A 23 -2.95 -7.64 5.16
N LEU A 24 -3.42 -6.46 4.77
CA LEU A 24 -3.48 -6.06 3.37
C LEU A 24 -2.06 -6.07 2.78
N LYS A 25 -1.81 -6.91 1.77
CA LYS A 25 -0.46 -7.09 1.19
C LYS A 25 -0.31 -6.47 -0.18
N SER A 26 -1.40 -6.38 -0.94
CA SER A 26 -1.33 -5.85 -2.29
C SER A 26 -2.64 -5.24 -2.75
N CYS A 27 -2.56 -4.24 -3.63
CA CYS A 27 -3.71 -3.74 -4.37
C CYS A 27 -3.32 -3.58 -5.84
N THR A 28 -4.25 -3.89 -6.76
CA THR A 28 -4.01 -3.76 -8.20
C THR A 28 -5.21 -3.11 -8.87
N ALA A 29 -4.97 -2.28 -9.88
CA ALA A 29 -6.02 -1.78 -10.76
C ALA A 29 -5.53 -1.75 -12.21
N SER A 30 -6.47 -1.97 -13.12
CA SER A 30 -6.25 -1.93 -14.56
C SER A 30 -7.33 -1.06 -15.19
N ILE A 31 -6.93 -0.07 -15.98
CA ILE A 31 -7.82 0.80 -16.75
C ILE A 31 -7.31 0.85 -18.17
N ASN A 32 -8.12 0.38 -19.11
CA ASN A 32 -7.69 0.17 -20.50
C ASN A 32 -6.39 -0.67 -20.49
N ASP A 33 -5.31 -0.15 -21.08
CA ASP A 33 -4.00 -0.81 -21.11
C ASP A 33 -3.08 -0.41 -19.95
N HIS A 34 -3.54 0.48 -19.06
CA HIS A 34 -2.74 1.00 -17.96
C HIS A 34 -2.94 0.18 -16.68
N ASN A 35 -1.84 -0.17 -16.02
CA ASN A 35 -1.84 -1.02 -14.84
C ASN A 35 -1.08 -0.36 -13.68
N VAL A 36 -1.66 -0.46 -12.48
CA VAL A 36 -1.00 -0.07 -11.23
C VAL A 36 -1.01 -1.24 -10.24
N GLN A 37 0.10 -1.39 -9.54
CA GLN A 37 0.26 -2.36 -8.46
C GLN A 37 0.86 -1.67 -7.24
N LEU A 38 0.27 -1.93 -6.08
CA LEU A 38 0.77 -1.56 -4.77
C LEU A 38 1.09 -2.85 -4.02
N GLN A 39 2.26 -2.91 -3.40
CA GLN A 39 2.69 -4.09 -2.67
C GLN A 39 3.42 -3.69 -1.38
N GLN A 40 3.06 -4.33 -0.27
CA GLN A 40 3.81 -4.22 0.97
C GLN A 40 5.12 -5.03 0.83
N ILE A 41 6.25 -4.35 0.94
CA ILE A 41 7.59 -4.95 0.96
C ILE A 41 8.25 -4.55 2.27
N ASP A 42 8.36 -5.51 3.20
CA ASP A 42 8.78 -5.25 4.58
C ASP A 42 7.97 -4.11 5.21
N LYS A 43 8.61 -2.95 5.45
CA LYS A 43 7.99 -1.75 6.05
C LYS A 43 7.61 -0.68 5.04
N ASP A 44 7.87 -0.92 3.77
CA ASP A 44 7.70 0.05 2.71
C ASP A 44 6.58 -0.38 1.75
N ILE A 45 6.00 0.59 1.05
CA ILE A 45 5.04 0.33 -0.01
C ILE A 45 5.75 0.52 -1.33
N GLN A 46 5.84 -0.54 -2.12
CA GLN A 46 6.23 -0.44 -3.53
C GLN A 46 5.00 -0.14 -4.37
N ILE A 47 5.04 0.93 -5.16
CA ILE A 47 3.99 1.29 -6.12
C ILE A 47 4.60 1.25 -7.50
N THR A 48 4.01 0.44 -8.37
CA THR A 48 4.42 0.27 -9.76
C THR A 48 3.29 0.78 -10.66
N LEU A 49 3.57 1.76 -11.54
CA LEU A 49 2.62 2.28 -12.53
C LEU A 49 3.23 2.11 -13.92
N GLU A 50 2.82 1.04 -14.60
CA GLU A 50 3.28 0.65 -15.94
C GLU A 50 4.80 0.46 -16.11
N ASP A 51 5.22 -0.15 -17.21
CA ASP A 51 6.64 -0.49 -17.47
C ASP A 51 7.40 0.60 -18.24
N ILE A 52 6.98 1.87 -18.11
CA ILE A 52 7.46 3.00 -18.91
C ILE A 52 7.83 4.18 -18.01
N ASN A 53 8.83 4.95 -18.43
CA ASN A 53 9.51 5.96 -17.65
C ASN A 53 8.64 7.20 -17.23
N LEU A 54 8.18 7.25 -15.96
CA LEU A 54 7.65 8.33 -15.09
C LEU A 54 8.42 9.68 -15.05
N GLY A 55 7.76 10.71 -14.54
CA GLY A 55 8.37 12.02 -14.19
C GLY A 55 8.91 12.07 -12.75
N LYS A 56 9.34 13.25 -12.28
CA LYS A 56 9.74 13.45 -10.87
C LYS A 56 8.53 13.37 -9.93
N HIS A 57 8.71 12.76 -8.75
CA HIS A 57 7.69 12.70 -7.69
C HIS A 57 8.06 13.57 -6.49
N ARG A 58 7.08 13.87 -5.64
CA ARG A 58 7.25 14.62 -4.37
C ARG A 58 7.00 13.69 -3.19
N ASP A 59 7.58 14.03 -2.04
CA ASP A 59 7.24 13.39 -0.75
C ASP A 59 5.75 13.60 -0.43
N ILE A 60 5.14 12.65 0.29
CA ILE A 60 3.71 12.70 0.63
C ILE A 60 3.46 13.05 2.08
N GLU A 61 2.30 13.64 2.35
CA GLU A 61 1.85 13.96 3.71
C GLU A 61 0.51 13.27 4.01
N ILE A 62 0.46 12.47 5.08
CA ILE A 62 -0.75 11.80 5.56
C ILE A 62 -0.92 12.13 7.04
N ASN A 63 -2.06 12.69 7.44
CA ASN A 63 -2.32 13.09 8.82
C ASN A 63 -1.23 13.98 9.45
N LYS A 64 -0.61 14.86 8.64
CA LYS A 64 0.54 15.73 9.01
C LYS A 64 1.89 15.03 9.20
N GLU A 65 1.95 13.74 8.90
CA GLU A 65 3.20 12.97 8.87
C GLU A 65 3.72 12.90 7.43
N LYS A 66 5.02 13.15 7.25
CA LYS A 66 5.67 13.18 5.93
C LYS A 66 6.38 11.86 5.67
N PHE A 67 6.08 11.23 4.54
CA PHE A 67 6.71 10.01 4.10
C PHE A 67 7.55 10.28 2.86
N LYS A 68 8.77 9.73 2.87
CA LYS A 68 9.73 9.88 1.78
C LYS A 68 9.34 8.97 0.63
N VAL A 69 9.33 9.54 -0.58
CA VAL A 69 9.11 8.80 -1.82
C VAL A 69 10.46 8.62 -2.53
N SER A 70 10.90 7.37 -2.70
CA SER A 70 12.20 7.04 -3.32
C SER A 70 12.05 6.09 -4.51
N GLY A 71 12.99 6.15 -5.46
CA GLY A 71 12.94 5.36 -6.70
C GLY A 71 13.85 5.98 -7.76
N LYS A 72 14.72 5.16 -8.38
CA LYS A 72 15.61 5.57 -9.49
C LYS A 72 15.09 5.09 -10.84
N GLU A 73 14.24 4.07 -10.82
CA GLU A 73 13.64 3.48 -12.01
C GLU A 73 12.25 4.01 -12.14
N ILE A 74 12.00 4.45 -13.34
CA ILE A 74 11.04 5.46 -13.61
C ILE A 74 9.67 4.78 -13.77
N SER A 75 9.34 3.71 -13.06
CA SER A 75 8.04 3.02 -13.08
C SER A 75 7.63 2.57 -11.68
N VAL A 76 8.57 2.64 -10.74
CA VAL A 76 8.46 2.11 -9.39
C VAL A 76 8.87 3.19 -8.39
N ILE A 77 7.99 3.45 -7.43
CA ILE A 77 8.30 4.27 -6.26
C ILE A 77 8.14 3.46 -4.99
N PHE A 78 8.87 3.86 -3.95
CA PHE A 78 8.80 3.32 -2.61
C PHE A 78 8.33 4.42 -1.66
N ILE A 79 7.29 4.15 -0.89
CA ILE A 79 6.91 4.96 0.26
C ILE A 79 7.52 4.31 1.49
N GLU A 80 8.50 4.99 2.08
CA GLU A 80 9.29 4.45 3.19
C GLU A 80 8.48 4.42 4.49
N SER A 81 8.55 3.31 5.24
CA SER A 81 8.00 3.16 6.60
C SER A 81 6.49 3.42 6.74
N LEU A 82 5.69 3.02 5.75
CA LEU A 82 4.24 3.12 5.77
C LEU A 82 3.58 1.75 5.52
N GLU A 83 2.57 1.42 6.31
CA GLU A 83 1.76 0.23 6.05
C GLU A 83 0.72 0.50 4.96
N LEU A 84 0.60 -0.40 3.99
CA LEU A 84 -0.38 -0.33 2.91
C LEU A 84 -1.81 -0.22 3.45
N SER A 85 -2.12 -0.91 4.54
CA SER A 85 -3.43 -0.83 5.21
C SER A 85 -3.76 0.59 5.71
N VAL A 86 -2.76 1.36 6.12
CA VAL A 86 -2.89 2.74 6.58
C VAL A 86 -2.97 3.68 5.38
N PHE A 87 -2.11 3.47 4.39
CA PHE A 87 -2.10 4.26 3.15
C PHE A 87 -3.47 4.24 2.45
N MET A 88 -4.08 3.05 2.35
CA MET A 88 -5.38 2.86 1.72
C MET A 88 -6.56 3.51 2.46
N LYS A 89 -6.37 3.98 3.71
CA LYS A 89 -7.40 4.75 4.44
C LYS A 89 -7.49 6.21 4.00
N SER A 90 -6.54 6.69 3.18
CA SER A 90 -6.53 8.06 2.66
C SER A 90 -6.64 8.06 1.13
N PRO A 91 -7.85 7.93 0.55
CA PRO A 91 -8.03 7.90 -0.91
C PRO A 91 -7.43 9.11 -1.63
N LEU A 92 -7.46 10.29 -1.00
CA LEU A 92 -6.86 11.51 -1.55
C LEU A 92 -5.33 11.41 -1.66
N SER A 93 -4.66 10.80 -0.68
CA SER A 93 -3.20 10.59 -0.73
C SER A 93 -2.82 9.55 -1.79
N VAL A 94 -3.66 8.53 -1.98
CA VAL A 94 -3.47 7.54 -3.06
C VAL A 94 -3.62 8.20 -4.43
N GLU A 95 -4.63 9.06 -4.59
CA GLU A 95 -4.86 9.83 -5.82
C GLU A 95 -3.72 10.81 -6.12
N GLU A 96 -3.22 11.52 -5.10
CA GLU A 96 -2.08 12.44 -5.23
C GLU A 96 -0.80 11.73 -5.69
N ILE A 97 -0.54 10.52 -5.18
CA ILE A 97 0.57 9.69 -5.64
C ILE A 97 0.39 9.30 -7.11
N PHE A 98 -0.77 8.76 -7.48
CA PHE A 98 -1.02 8.32 -8.85
C PHE A 98 -0.94 9.49 -9.84
N SER A 99 -1.53 10.64 -9.50
CA SER A 99 -1.41 11.84 -10.32
C SER A 99 0.03 12.33 -10.44
N SER A 100 0.80 12.33 -9.34
CA SER A 100 2.22 12.67 -9.35
C SER A 100 3.06 11.69 -10.19
N MET A 101 2.63 10.42 -10.28
CA MET A 101 3.25 9.40 -11.12
C MET A 101 2.94 9.62 -12.61
N MET A 102 1.74 10.08 -12.93
CA MET A 102 1.28 10.32 -14.31
C MET A 102 1.70 11.68 -14.86
N TYR A 103 1.90 12.68 -14.01
CA TYR A 103 2.14 14.06 -14.44
C TYR A 103 3.40 14.20 -15.31
N GLY A 104 3.21 14.77 -16.51
CA GLY A 104 4.30 15.01 -17.47
C GLY A 104 4.64 13.81 -18.36
N ARG A 105 3.86 12.72 -18.31
CA ARG A 105 3.98 11.57 -19.22
C ARG A 105 3.17 11.80 -20.50
N PRO A 106 3.74 11.60 -21.71
CA PRO A 106 3.06 11.83 -23.00
C PRO A 106 1.75 11.08 -23.22
N GLU A 107 1.59 9.90 -22.62
CA GLU A 107 0.42 9.03 -22.71
C GLU A 107 -0.78 9.52 -21.91
N TYR A 108 -0.53 10.32 -20.87
CA TYR A 108 -1.54 11.02 -20.11
C TYR A 108 -1.50 12.48 -20.54
N ASP A 109 -1.75 12.70 -21.84
CA ASP A 109 -1.81 13.98 -22.56
C ASP A 109 -1.92 15.14 -21.56
N ALA A 110 -0.77 15.80 -21.30
CA ALA A 110 -0.30 16.37 -20.02
C ALA A 110 -1.17 17.45 -19.34
N GLU A 111 -2.44 17.51 -19.70
CA GLU A 111 -3.53 18.23 -19.08
C GLU A 111 -3.85 17.66 -17.69
N ALA A 112 -3.88 18.56 -16.70
CA ALA A 112 -4.13 18.21 -15.31
C ALA A 112 -5.45 17.45 -15.10
N ASP A 113 -6.49 17.80 -15.86
CA ASP A 113 -7.81 17.18 -15.74
C ASP A 113 -7.79 15.70 -16.16
N MET A 114 -7.01 15.35 -17.19
CA MET A 114 -6.88 13.96 -17.64
C MET A 114 -6.08 13.13 -16.64
N VAL A 115 -4.99 13.69 -16.10
CA VAL A 115 -4.18 13.05 -15.05
C VAL A 115 -5.03 12.75 -13.81
N LEU A 116 -5.81 13.73 -13.35
CA LEU A 116 -6.71 13.55 -12.21
C LEU A 116 -7.80 12.52 -12.50
N TYR A 117 -8.38 12.54 -13.71
CA TYR A 117 -9.37 11.54 -14.13
C TYR A 117 -8.82 10.11 -14.03
N TYR A 118 -7.63 9.84 -14.57
CA TYR A 118 -7.01 8.52 -14.48
C TYR A 118 -6.65 8.15 -13.05
N ALA A 119 -6.08 9.08 -12.26
CA ALA A 119 -5.76 8.84 -10.85
C ALA A 119 -7.00 8.43 -10.04
N SER A 120 -8.11 9.18 -10.12
CA SER A 120 -9.37 8.83 -9.45
C SER A 120 -9.95 7.52 -9.97
N LYS A 121 -9.82 7.24 -11.28
CA LYS A 121 -10.22 5.94 -11.84
C LYS A 121 -9.41 4.79 -11.27
N PHE A 122 -8.10 4.95 -11.07
CA PHE A 122 -7.29 3.88 -10.50
C PHE A 122 -7.73 3.62 -9.07
N VAL A 123 -7.83 4.67 -8.25
CA VAL A 123 -8.29 4.57 -6.85
C VAL A 123 -9.62 3.82 -6.75
N SER A 124 -10.59 4.17 -7.60
CA SER A 124 -11.92 3.53 -7.59
C SER A 124 -11.94 2.09 -8.12
N ASN A 125 -10.94 1.66 -8.88
CA ASN A 125 -10.83 0.30 -9.42
C ASN A 125 -9.80 -0.58 -8.68
N LEU A 126 -9.21 -0.10 -7.57
CA LEU A 126 -8.26 -0.89 -6.78
C LEU A 126 -8.93 -2.12 -6.18
N ILE A 127 -8.39 -3.28 -6.51
CA ILE A 127 -8.76 -4.57 -5.93
C ILE A 127 -7.62 -4.97 -4.99
N CYS A 128 -7.96 -5.08 -3.71
CA CYS A 128 -7.01 -5.28 -2.62
C CYS A 128 -7.09 -6.72 -2.07
N LYS A 129 -5.92 -7.32 -1.77
CA LYS A 129 -5.74 -8.69 -1.27
C LYS A 129 -4.75 -8.75 -0.11
#